data_AF-A0A1A8SJA2-F1
#
_entry.id   AF-A0A1A8SJA2-F1
#
_cell.length_a   1.000
_cell.length_b   1.000
_cell.length_c   1.000
_cell.angle_alpha   90.00
_cell.angle_beta   90.00
_cell.angle_gamma   90.00
#
_symmetry.space_group_name_H-M   'P 1'
#
loop_
_entity.id
_entity.type
_entity.pdbx_description
1 polymer ?
#
loop_
_entity_poly.entity_id
_entity_poly.type
_entity_poly.pdbx_seq_one_letter_code
_entity_poly.pdbx_strand_id
1 'polypeptide(L)'
;MKDLSWVLIWVVLTSVWTSSTGDVEVFCVFHQSCILPCSFHGASETVIHWTHLAAGESAVHSYYDGEDQLGHQDQNFRGRTSLFQDQISRGNASLLLRGVQVQDGGRYRCSFSITDADMSFVNVMVEAPVSKVNITEVDDGLICSSEGIYPEPELTWSTIPPSNIILKSTTMVRLAEQQLYSISSSLTVS
;
A
#
# COMPACT_ATOMS: atom_id res chain seq x y z
N MET A 1 33.13 61.93 -10.30
CA MET A 1 34.37 61.23 -10.67
C MET A 1 34.99 60.73 -9.37
N LYS A 2 35.00 59.44 -9.03
CA LYS A 2 35.04 58.21 -9.84
C LYS A 2 34.39 57.05 -9.07
N ASP A 3 33.70 56.22 -9.84
CA ASP A 3 33.48 54.77 -9.70
C ASP A 3 32.80 54.17 -8.45
N LEU A 4 31.47 53.95 -8.57
CA LEU A 4 30.79 52.83 -7.91
C LEU A 4 31.02 51.56 -8.74
N SER A 5 31.86 50.66 -8.24
CA SER A 5 32.06 49.32 -8.79
C SER A 5 30.79 48.47 -8.59
N TRP A 6 30.26 47.94 -9.70
CA TRP A 6 29.08 47.11 -9.76
C TRP A 6 29.46 45.68 -9.34
N VAL A 7 29.05 45.24 -8.16
CA VAL A 7 29.17 43.83 -7.77
C VAL A 7 28.05 43.05 -8.45
N LEU A 8 28.33 42.47 -9.62
CA LEU A 8 27.45 41.49 -10.26
C LEU A 8 27.52 40.18 -9.48
N ILE A 9 26.54 39.95 -8.60
CA ILE A 9 26.36 38.66 -7.93
C ILE A 9 25.80 37.68 -8.95
N TRP A 10 26.64 36.79 -9.46
CA TRP A 10 26.21 35.63 -10.23
C TRP A 10 25.69 34.57 -9.24
N VAL A 11 24.37 34.53 -9.03
CA VAL A 11 23.74 33.38 -8.38
C VAL A 11 23.75 32.24 -9.40
N VAL A 12 24.77 31.37 -9.31
CA VAL A 12 24.75 30.10 -10.02
C VAL A 12 23.74 29.22 -9.30
N LEU A 13 22.51 29.19 -9.82
CA LEU A 13 21.52 28.16 -9.47
C LEU A 13 22.06 26.84 -10.03
N THR A 14 22.95 26.20 -9.27
CA THR A 14 23.16 24.77 -9.44
C THR A 14 21.83 24.15 -9.06
N SER A 15 21.07 23.70 -10.05
CA SER A 15 19.99 22.75 -9.79
C SER A 15 20.70 21.55 -9.18
N VAL A 16 20.63 21.43 -7.86
CA VAL A 16 20.91 20.16 -7.22
C VAL A 16 19.81 19.26 -7.74
N TRP A 17 20.13 18.45 -8.75
CA TRP A 17 19.28 17.35 -9.17
C TRP A 17 19.34 16.33 -8.05
N THR A 18 18.57 16.57 -6.98
CA THR A 18 18.24 15.51 -6.04
C THR A 18 17.30 14.59 -6.82
N SER A 19 17.83 13.48 -7.34
CA SER A 19 16.99 12.36 -7.76
C SER A 19 16.29 11.84 -6.52
N SER A 20 15.18 12.45 -6.12
CA SER A 20 14.25 11.80 -5.19
C SER A 20 13.57 10.70 -5.99
N THR A 21 14.21 9.53 -6.09
CA THR A 21 13.49 8.31 -6.42
C THR A 21 12.51 8.08 -5.28
N GLY A 22 11.28 8.60 -5.43
CA GLY A 22 10.20 8.35 -4.49
C GLY A 22 9.90 6.86 -4.48
N ASP A 23 9.45 6.37 -3.32
CA ASP A 23 9.00 4.98 -3.18
C ASP A 23 7.88 4.68 -4.19
N VAL A 24 7.87 3.47 -4.74
CA VAL A 24 6.80 3.04 -5.64
C VAL A 24 5.56 2.69 -4.83
N GLU A 25 4.42 3.31 -5.13
CA GLU A 25 3.14 2.97 -4.50
C GLU A 25 2.45 1.80 -5.22
N VAL A 26 1.98 0.82 -4.45
CA VAL A 26 1.26 -0.35 -4.97
C VAL A 26 -0.03 -0.54 -4.18
N PHE A 27 -1.15 -0.61 -4.89
CA PHE A 27 -2.46 -0.92 -4.31
C PHE A 27 -2.71 -2.42 -4.38
N CYS A 28 -2.89 -3.04 -3.22
CA CYS A 28 -3.11 -4.47 -3.06
C CYS A 28 -4.50 -4.73 -2.49
N VAL A 29 -5.27 -5.61 -3.15
CA VAL A 29 -6.61 -5.96 -2.68
C VAL A 29 -6.52 -7.06 -1.61
N PHE A 30 -7.24 -6.86 -0.51
CA PHE A 30 -7.36 -7.81 0.59
C PHE A 30 -7.79 -9.21 0.10
N HIS A 31 -7.17 -10.24 0.66
CA HIS A 31 -7.24 -11.65 0.27
C HIS A 31 -6.83 -12.00 -1.17
N GLN A 32 -6.37 -11.04 -1.98
CA GLN A 32 -5.86 -11.32 -3.32
C GLN A 32 -4.34 -11.47 -3.34
N SER A 33 -3.82 -11.80 -4.52
CA SER A 33 -2.39 -11.77 -4.79
C SER A 33 -1.96 -10.38 -5.26
N CYS A 34 -0.80 -9.92 -4.82
CA CYS A 34 -0.23 -8.64 -5.18
C CYS A 34 1.25 -8.80 -5.55
N ILE A 35 1.71 -8.03 -6.55
CA ILE A 35 3.10 -8.04 -6.99
C ILE A 35 3.76 -6.76 -6.55
N LEU A 36 4.82 -6.86 -5.75
CA LEU A 36 5.65 -5.75 -5.32
C LEU A 36 6.82 -5.64 -6.31
N PRO A 37 6.90 -4.54 -7.10
CA PRO A 37 7.89 -4.42 -8.15
C PRO A 37 9.29 -4.15 -7.58
N CYS A 38 10.29 -4.85 -8.09
CA CYS A 38 11.69 -4.54 -7.84
C CYS A 38 12.53 -4.98 -9.04
N SER A 39 13.36 -4.07 -9.53
CA SER A 39 14.22 -4.29 -10.69
C SER A 39 15.64 -3.84 -10.40
N PHE A 40 16.61 -4.65 -10.79
CA PHE A 40 18.03 -4.36 -10.62
C PHE A 40 18.80 -4.48 -11.94
N HIS A 41 19.95 -3.81 -12.00
CA HIS A 41 20.82 -3.82 -13.16
C HIS A 41 22.13 -4.52 -12.77
N GLY A 42 22.33 -5.77 -13.21
CA GLY A 42 23.53 -6.54 -12.87
C GLY A 42 23.29 -8.04 -12.94
N ALA A 43 24.36 -8.83 -13.05
CA ALA A 43 24.29 -10.27 -13.30
C ALA A 43 25.18 -11.14 -12.40
N SER A 44 25.88 -10.57 -11.40
CA SER A 44 26.78 -11.34 -10.52
C SER A 44 26.19 -11.51 -9.13
N GLU A 45 26.25 -12.75 -8.61
CA GLU A 45 25.87 -13.18 -7.25
C GLU A 45 24.65 -12.43 -6.69
N THR A 46 23.48 -12.74 -7.25
CA THR A 46 22.22 -12.09 -6.89
C THR A 46 21.75 -12.54 -5.51
N VAL A 47 22.02 -11.71 -4.52
CA VAL A 47 21.42 -11.78 -3.19
C VAL A 47 20.23 -10.84 -3.18
N ILE A 48 19.01 -11.35 -2.95
CA ILE A 48 17.80 -10.55 -2.85
C ILE A 48 17.21 -10.70 -1.45
N HIS A 49 16.95 -9.57 -0.79
CA HIS A 49 16.19 -9.53 0.45
C HIS A 49 15.00 -8.60 0.33
N TRP A 50 13.84 -9.11 0.73
CA TRP A 50 12.65 -8.30 0.99
C TRP A 50 12.47 -8.15 2.51
N THR A 51 12.38 -6.91 2.96
CA THR A 51 12.11 -6.56 4.36
C THR A 51 10.87 -5.67 4.44
N HIS A 52 9.93 -5.98 5.30
CA HIS A 52 8.81 -5.10 5.64
C HIS A 52 9.25 -4.19 6.79
N LEU A 53 9.24 -2.88 6.56
CA LEU A 53 9.82 -1.88 7.46
C LEU A 53 8.83 -1.35 8.52
N ALA A 54 7.69 -2.02 8.71
CA ALA A 54 6.79 -1.72 9.83
C ALA A 54 7.49 -1.99 11.18
N ALA A 55 6.89 -1.54 12.28
CA ALA A 55 7.47 -1.51 13.63
C ALA A 55 8.15 -2.84 14.06
N GLY A 56 9.44 -2.97 13.76
CA GLY A 56 10.26 -4.14 14.09
C GLY A 56 11.08 -4.75 12.95
N GLU A 57 10.95 -4.29 11.70
CA GLU A 57 11.58 -4.87 10.50
C GLU A 57 11.39 -6.40 10.37
N SER A 58 10.46 -6.83 9.52
CA SER A 58 10.19 -8.27 9.33
C SER A 58 10.85 -8.79 8.06
N ALA A 59 11.53 -9.94 8.15
CA ALA A 59 12.09 -10.63 6.99
C ALA A 59 10.97 -11.28 6.15
N VAL A 60 10.74 -10.76 4.95
CA VAL A 60 9.61 -11.15 4.09
C VAL A 60 9.98 -12.29 3.15
N HIS A 61 11.14 -12.20 2.52
CA HIS A 61 11.66 -13.22 1.59
C HIS A 61 13.16 -13.02 1.40
N SER A 62 13.91 -14.09 1.16
CA SER A 62 15.34 -14.01 0.88
C SER A 62 15.72 -15.04 -0.17
N TYR A 63 16.64 -14.68 -1.05
CA TYR A 63 17.13 -15.54 -2.13
C TYR A 63 18.63 -15.29 -2.32
N TYR A 64 19.41 -16.36 -2.25
CA TYR A 64 20.84 -16.36 -2.53
C TYR A 64 21.30 -17.81 -2.78
N ASP A 65 22.50 -17.98 -3.33
CA ASP A 65 23.05 -19.29 -3.74
C ASP A 65 22.16 -20.06 -4.75
N GLY A 66 21.29 -19.34 -5.47
CA GLY A 66 20.42 -19.91 -6.49
C GLY A 66 19.10 -20.49 -5.96
N GLU A 67 18.76 -20.25 -4.69
CA GLU A 67 17.55 -20.80 -4.08
C GLU A 67 16.90 -19.87 -3.04
N ASP A 68 15.65 -20.16 -2.67
CA ASP A 68 14.91 -19.42 -1.64
C ASP A 68 15.42 -19.79 -0.24
N GLN A 69 15.71 -18.79 0.58
CA GLN A 69 16.34 -18.92 1.89
C GLN A 69 15.36 -18.50 2.99
N LEU A 70 14.36 -19.36 3.23
CA LEU A 70 13.18 -19.02 4.06
C LEU A 70 13.34 -19.33 5.56
N GLY A 71 14.52 -19.76 6.02
CA GLY A 71 14.75 -20.18 7.41
C GLY A 71 14.46 -19.09 8.45
N HIS A 72 14.71 -17.83 8.10
CA HIS A 72 14.48 -16.66 8.96
C HIS A 72 13.25 -15.85 8.56
N GLN A 73 12.41 -16.36 7.65
CA GLN A 73 11.20 -15.68 7.21
C GLN A 73 10.22 -15.51 8.37
N ASP A 74 9.71 -14.28 8.53
CA ASP A 74 8.70 -13.94 9.51
C ASP A 74 7.43 -14.79 9.31
N GLN A 75 6.82 -15.20 10.42
CA GLN A 75 5.72 -16.14 10.43
C GLN A 75 4.50 -15.64 9.63
N ASN A 76 4.29 -14.32 9.54
CA ASN A 76 3.17 -13.74 8.79
C ASN A 76 3.32 -13.90 7.27
N PHE A 77 4.53 -14.13 6.76
CA PHE A 77 4.81 -14.26 5.32
C PHE A 77 5.03 -15.70 4.84
N ARG A 78 5.11 -16.66 5.77
CA ARG A 78 5.34 -18.08 5.45
C ARG A 78 4.28 -18.65 4.53
N GLY A 79 4.73 -19.24 3.42
CA GLY A 79 3.86 -19.83 2.40
C GLY A 79 3.08 -18.81 1.55
N ARG A 80 3.30 -17.50 1.76
CA ARG A 80 2.60 -16.43 1.06
C ARG A 80 3.45 -15.73 0.03
N THR A 81 4.78 -15.85 0.08
CA THR A 81 5.69 -15.12 -0.81
C THR A 81 6.41 -16.02 -1.81
N SER A 82 6.72 -15.48 -2.99
CA SER A 82 7.58 -16.13 -3.98
C SER A 82 8.21 -15.11 -4.93
N LEU A 83 9.45 -15.33 -5.34
CA LEU A 83 10.09 -14.58 -6.42
C LEU A 83 9.80 -15.22 -7.80
N PHE A 84 9.95 -14.44 -8.86
CA PHE A 84 9.92 -14.92 -10.24
C PHE A 84 11.31 -15.45 -10.65
N GLN A 85 11.67 -16.61 -10.13
CA GLN A 85 13.04 -17.16 -10.22
C GLN A 85 13.59 -17.21 -11.66
N ASP A 86 12.73 -17.54 -12.65
CA ASP A 86 13.10 -17.59 -14.07
C ASP A 86 13.41 -16.20 -14.68
N GLN A 87 13.01 -15.12 -14.01
CA GLN A 87 13.24 -13.73 -14.42
C GLN A 87 14.35 -13.03 -13.61
N ILE A 88 14.88 -13.65 -12.54
CA ILE A 88 15.94 -13.06 -11.71
C ILE A 88 17.18 -12.76 -12.55
N SER A 89 17.59 -13.69 -13.42
CA SER A 89 18.74 -13.51 -14.35
C SER A 89 18.59 -12.32 -15.31
N ARG A 90 17.37 -11.78 -15.45
CA ARG A 90 17.03 -10.63 -16.30
C ARG A 90 16.82 -9.35 -15.49
N GLY A 91 17.16 -9.36 -14.20
CA GLY A 91 17.05 -8.21 -13.31
C GLY A 91 15.69 -8.06 -12.62
N ASN A 92 14.84 -9.10 -12.60
CA ASN A 92 13.55 -9.03 -11.91
C ASN A 92 13.61 -9.64 -10.51
N ALA A 93 13.55 -8.80 -9.48
CA ALA A 93 13.49 -9.19 -8.08
C ALA A 93 12.09 -8.97 -7.46
N SER A 94 11.06 -8.82 -8.30
CA SER A 94 9.69 -8.57 -7.84
C SER A 94 9.16 -9.72 -7.00
N LEU A 95 8.39 -9.38 -5.97
CA LEU A 95 7.82 -10.33 -5.02
C LEU A 95 6.33 -10.52 -5.28
N LEU A 96 5.90 -11.77 -5.41
CA LEU A 96 4.49 -12.13 -5.36
C LEU A 96 4.10 -12.40 -3.90
N LEU A 97 3.22 -11.59 -3.33
CA LEU A 97 2.58 -11.78 -2.03
C LEU A 97 1.15 -12.31 -2.22
N ARG A 98 0.80 -13.40 -1.55
CA ARG A 98 -0.51 -14.07 -1.66
C ARG A 98 -1.37 -13.85 -0.42
N GLY A 99 -2.68 -13.73 -0.64
CA GLY A 99 -3.67 -13.61 0.42
C GLY A 99 -3.40 -12.40 1.28
N VAL A 100 -3.26 -11.22 0.66
CA VAL A 100 -2.92 -9.94 1.30
C VAL A 100 -3.84 -9.68 2.49
N GLN A 101 -3.26 -9.22 3.60
CA GLN A 101 -3.94 -8.84 4.83
C GLN A 101 -3.68 -7.37 5.14
N VAL A 102 -4.52 -6.74 5.97
CA VAL A 102 -4.41 -5.31 6.28
C VAL A 102 -3.03 -4.94 6.86
N GLN A 103 -2.49 -5.81 7.72
CA GLN A 103 -1.17 -5.60 8.34
C GLN A 103 0.01 -5.73 7.39
N ASP A 104 -0.18 -6.25 6.17
CA ASP A 104 0.88 -6.27 5.16
C ASP A 104 1.11 -4.86 4.58
N GLY A 105 0.22 -3.90 4.86
CA GLY A 105 0.40 -2.51 4.43
C GLY A 105 1.67 -1.86 4.98
N GLY A 106 2.16 -0.87 4.26
CA GLY A 106 3.32 -0.07 4.64
C GLY A 106 4.54 -0.29 3.74
N ARG A 107 5.69 0.18 4.22
CA ARG A 107 6.91 0.31 3.42
C ARG A 107 7.72 -0.98 3.40
N TYR A 108 8.18 -1.38 2.23
CA TYR A 108 9.06 -2.52 2.01
C TYR A 108 10.38 -2.05 1.41
N ARG A 109 11.47 -2.72 1.79
CA ARG A 109 12.79 -2.61 1.18
C ARG A 109 13.05 -3.87 0.35
N CYS A 110 13.46 -3.68 -0.89
CA CYS A 110 14.08 -4.70 -1.73
C CYS A 110 15.57 -4.36 -1.83
N SER A 111 16.45 -5.13 -1.21
CA SER A 111 17.90 -5.06 -1.46
C SER A 111 18.33 -6.19 -2.38
N PHE A 112 19.29 -5.89 -3.26
CA PHE A 112 19.73 -6.83 -4.30
C PHE A 112 21.26 -6.90 -4.43
N SER A 113 21.98 -6.62 -3.34
CA SER A 113 23.43 -6.75 -3.25
C SER A 113 23.87 -7.25 -1.87
N ILE A 114 25.06 -7.85 -1.78
CA ILE A 114 25.62 -8.40 -0.52
C ILE A 114 25.82 -7.30 0.54
N THR A 115 26.08 -6.07 0.11
CA THR A 115 26.34 -4.93 1.01
C THR A 115 25.09 -4.09 1.31
N ASP A 116 23.91 -4.50 0.82
CA ASP A 116 22.67 -3.71 0.84
C ASP A 116 22.80 -2.29 0.26
N ALA A 117 23.86 -2.04 -0.52
CA ALA A 117 24.13 -0.73 -1.12
C ALA A 117 23.13 -0.40 -2.23
N ASP A 118 22.63 -1.43 -2.92
CA ASP A 118 21.66 -1.29 -3.99
C ASP A 118 20.30 -1.77 -3.50
N MET A 119 19.37 -0.82 -3.40
CA MET A 119 18.03 -1.05 -2.87
C MET A 119 16.98 -0.17 -3.52
N SER A 120 15.74 -0.64 -3.49
CA SER A 120 14.55 0.12 -3.83
C SER A 120 13.47 -0.05 -2.78
N PHE A 121 12.54 0.90 -2.73
CA PHE A 121 11.45 0.89 -1.76
C PHE A 121 10.09 0.84 -2.45
N VAL A 122 9.19 0.08 -1.85
CA VAL A 122 7.80 -0.07 -2.28
C VAL A 122 6.89 0.25 -1.11
N ASN A 123 5.93 1.14 -1.29
CA ASN A 123 4.89 1.42 -0.31
C ASN A 123 3.61 0.67 -0.70
N VAL A 124 3.19 -0.28 0.14
CA VAL A 124 2.00 -1.10 -0.09
C VAL A 124 0.79 -0.45 0.59
N MET A 125 -0.20 -0.13 -0.22
CA MET A 125 -1.51 0.35 0.19
C MET A 125 -2.50 -0.81 0.09
N VAL A 126 -3.10 -1.23 1.20
CA VAL A 126 -4.07 -2.32 1.21
C VAL A 126 -5.49 -1.75 1.09
N GLU A 127 -6.32 -2.37 0.27
CA GLU A 127 -7.73 -2.01 0.11
C GLU A 127 -8.63 -3.25 0.21
N ALA A 128 -9.74 -3.13 0.93
CA ALA A 128 -10.85 -4.06 0.88
C ALA A 128 -12.09 -3.28 0.41
N PRO A 129 -12.38 -3.24 -0.90
CA PRO A 129 -13.45 -2.43 -1.44
C PRO A 129 -14.82 -2.95 -1.00
N VAL A 130 -15.82 -2.06 -1.02
CA VAL A 130 -17.22 -2.41 -0.75
C VAL A 130 -17.69 -3.44 -1.78
N SER A 131 -17.97 -4.67 -1.33
CA SER A 131 -18.39 -5.77 -2.20
C SER A 131 -19.90 -6.01 -2.17
N LYS A 132 -20.53 -5.89 -1.00
CA LYS A 132 -21.96 -6.15 -0.80
C LYS A 132 -22.60 -5.07 0.05
N VAL A 133 -23.64 -4.45 -0.49
CA VAL A 133 -24.48 -3.48 0.23
C VAL A 133 -25.83 -4.13 0.51
N ASN A 134 -26.23 -4.17 1.78
CA ASN A 134 -27.56 -4.61 2.19
C ASN A 134 -28.41 -3.38 2.49
N ILE A 135 -29.60 -3.30 1.88
CA ILE A 135 -30.59 -2.27 2.19
C ILE A 135 -31.85 -2.98 2.66
N THR A 136 -32.31 -2.65 3.85
CA THR A 136 -33.50 -3.22 4.47
C THR A 136 -34.49 -2.12 4.84
N GLU A 137 -35.75 -2.32 4.49
CA GLU A 137 -36.86 -1.48 4.92
C GLU A 137 -37.26 -1.85 6.35
N VAL A 138 -37.49 -0.83 7.18
CA VAL A 138 -37.99 -0.93 8.54
C VAL A 138 -39.18 0.02 8.68
N ASP A 139 -40.00 -0.15 9.72
CA ASP A 139 -41.29 0.56 9.87
C ASP A 139 -41.19 2.09 9.65
N ASP A 140 -40.10 2.72 10.10
CA ASP A 140 -39.89 4.17 10.03
C ASP A 140 -38.79 4.61 9.05
N GLY A 141 -38.31 3.73 8.15
CA GLY A 141 -37.31 4.12 7.16
C GLY A 141 -36.46 2.99 6.56
N LEU A 142 -35.20 3.30 6.27
CA LEU A 142 -34.25 2.40 5.59
C LEU A 142 -33.00 2.19 6.43
N ILE A 143 -32.46 0.99 6.42
CA ILE A 143 -31.13 0.69 6.97
C ILE A 143 -30.25 0.22 5.81
N CYS A 144 -29.09 0.85 5.65
CA CYS A 144 -28.05 0.46 4.71
C CYS A 144 -26.84 -0.05 5.49
N SER A 145 -26.32 -1.22 5.15
CA SER A 145 -25.15 -1.79 5.80
C SER A 145 -24.20 -2.50 4.85
N SER A 146 -22.93 -2.55 5.23
CA SER A 146 -21.87 -3.25 4.52
C SER A 146 -20.74 -3.64 5.49
N GLU A 147 -19.97 -4.66 5.16
CA GLU A 147 -18.94 -5.26 6.01
C GLU A 147 -17.69 -5.62 5.21
N GLY A 148 -16.58 -5.80 5.93
CA GLY A 148 -15.32 -6.25 5.34
C GLY A 148 -14.59 -5.16 4.55
N ILE A 149 -14.74 -3.90 4.96
CA ILE A 149 -14.23 -2.74 4.21
C ILE A 149 -12.91 -2.24 4.80
N TYR A 150 -11.98 -1.82 3.97
CA TYR A 150 -10.77 -1.15 4.39
C TYR A 150 -10.30 -0.20 3.27
N PRO A 151 -9.87 1.04 3.57
CA PRO A 151 -9.79 1.69 4.89
C PRO A 151 -11.17 2.05 5.47
N GLU A 152 -11.22 2.88 6.52
CA GLU A 152 -12.46 3.32 7.15
C GLU A 152 -13.46 3.90 6.12
N PRO A 153 -14.69 3.36 6.01
CA PRO A 153 -15.65 3.76 4.99
C PRO A 153 -16.51 4.96 5.38
N GLU A 154 -17.05 5.63 4.36
CA GLU A 154 -18.08 6.67 4.50
C GLU A 154 -19.41 6.23 3.86
N LEU A 155 -20.53 6.73 4.40
CA LEU A 155 -21.87 6.46 3.89
C LEU A 155 -22.72 7.74 3.93
N THR A 156 -23.33 8.07 2.79
CA THR A 156 -24.22 9.21 2.64
C THR A 156 -25.55 8.79 2.01
N TRP A 157 -26.62 9.52 2.36
CA TRP A 157 -27.94 9.35 1.78
C TRP A 157 -28.28 10.52 0.87
N SER A 158 -28.91 10.25 -0.27
CA SER A 158 -29.37 11.27 -1.21
C SER A 158 -30.64 10.83 -1.93
N THR A 159 -31.36 11.79 -2.53
CA THR A 159 -32.58 11.54 -3.30
C THR A 159 -32.41 12.02 -4.74
N ILE A 160 -33.06 11.34 -5.68
CA ILE A 160 -33.10 11.74 -7.09
C ILE A 160 -34.58 11.81 -7.53
N PRO A 161 -35.09 12.99 -7.94
CA PRO A 161 -34.42 14.29 -7.93
C PRO A 161 -34.12 14.78 -6.51
N PRO A 162 -33.17 15.72 -6.34
CA PRO A 162 -32.88 16.29 -5.02
C PRO A 162 -34.16 16.86 -4.41
N SER A 163 -34.55 16.35 -3.24
CA SER A 163 -35.70 16.85 -2.50
C SER A 163 -35.28 17.89 -1.46
N ASN A 164 -36.20 18.78 -1.09
CA ASN A 164 -36.00 19.73 0.02
C ASN A 164 -36.25 19.09 1.39
N ILE A 165 -36.42 17.77 1.46
CA ILE A 165 -36.72 17.04 2.69
C ILE A 165 -35.42 16.84 3.46
N ILE A 166 -35.44 17.13 4.76
CA ILE A 166 -34.29 16.89 5.63
C ILE A 166 -34.22 15.39 5.94
N LEU A 167 -33.27 14.70 5.32
CA LEU A 167 -32.97 13.31 5.60
C LEU A 167 -32.29 13.20 6.97
N LYS A 168 -32.96 12.59 7.94
CA LYS A 168 -32.37 12.29 9.25
C LYS A 168 -31.70 10.93 9.17
N SER A 169 -30.37 10.92 9.17
CA SER A 169 -29.60 9.69 9.17
C SER A 169 -28.70 9.57 10.40
N THR A 170 -28.44 8.33 10.81
CA THR A 170 -27.48 8.01 11.88
C THR A 170 -26.57 6.91 11.37
N THR A 171 -25.29 7.20 11.26
CA THR A 171 -24.27 6.25 10.77
C THR A 171 -23.43 5.74 11.92
N MET A 172 -23.18 4.44 11.92
CA MET A 172 -22.29 3.74 12.84
C MET A 172 -21.20 3.03 12.04
N VAL A 173 -19.95 3.29 12.40
CA VAL A 173 -18.77 2.60 11.87
C VAL A 173 -18.14 1.81 13.01
N ARG A 174 -17.79 0.55 12.75
CA ARG A 174 -17.22 -0.36 13.74
C ARG A 174 -16.03 -1.09 13.15
N LEU A 175 -14.95 -1.17 13.92
CA LEU A 175 -13.85 -2.08 13.61
C LEU A 175 -14.28 -3.51 13.97
N ALA A 176 -14.17 -4.40 12.99
CA ALA A 176 -14.45 -5.82 13.09
C ALA A 176 -13.15 -6.63 13.14
N GLU A 177 -13.24 -7.94 12.94
CA GLU A 177 -12.07 -8.82 12.87
C GLU A 177 -11.12 -8.45 11.73
N GLN A 178 -9.84 -8.80 11.87
CA GLN A 178 -8.81 -8.60 10.83
C GLN A 178 -8.61 -7.14 10.41
N GLN A 179 -8.93 -6.19 11.30
CA GLN A 179 -8.82 -4.74 11.06
C GLN A 179 -9.75 -4.20 9.95
N LEU A 180 -10.78 -4.95 9.57
CA LEU A 180 -11.78 -4.52 8.61
C LEU A 180 -12.90 -3.74 9.29
N TYR A 181 -13.59 -2.90 8.54
CA TYR A 181 -14.71 -2.09 9.02
C TYR A 181 -16.05 -2.67 8.61
N SER A 182 -17.02 -2.54 9.51
CA SER A 182 -18.44 -2.66 9.25
C SER A 182 -19.08 -1.28 9.38
N ILE A 183 -19.95 -0.94 8.44
CA ILE A 183 -20.69 0.33 8.43
C ILE A 183 -22.18 0.05 8.32
N SER A 184 -22.97 0.78 9.09
CA SER A 184 -24.43 0.74 9.05
C SER A 184 -25.00 2.12 9.24
N SER A 185 -25.97 2.51 8.44
CA SER A 185 -26.68 3.78 8.57
C SER A 185 -28.18 3.57 8.52
N SER A 186 -28.90 4.19 9.46
CA SER A 186 -30.36 4.24 9.46
C SER A 186 -30.83 5.60 8.97
N LEU A 187 -31.70 5.62 7.96
CA LEU A 187 -32.37 6.79 7.42
C LEU A 187 -33.85 6.77 7.82
N THR A 188 -34.32 7.84 8.45
CA THR A 188 -35.75 8.06 8.70
C THR A 188 -36.25 9.30 7.96
N VAL A 189 -37.49 9.24 7.48
CA VAL A 189 -38.14 10.36 6.78
C VAL A 189 -39.12 11.00 7.76
N SER A 190 -38.86 12.26 8.14
CA SER A 190 -39.75 13.04 9.01
C SER A 190 -40.50 14.12 8.26
#